data_AF-A0A9D8FJK3-F1
#
_entry.id   AF-A0A9D8FJK3-F1
#
_cell.length_a   1.000
_cell.length_b   1.000
_cell.length_c   1.000
_cell.angle_alpha   90.00
_cell.angle_beta   90.00
_cell.angle_gamma   90.00
#
_symmetry.space_group_name_H-M   'P 1'
#
loop_
_entity.id
_entity.type
_entity.pdbx_description
1 polymer ?
#
loop_
_entity_poly.entity_id
_entity_poly.type
_entity_poly.pdbx_seq_one_letter_code
_entity_poly.pdbx_strand_id
1 'polypeptide(L)'
;MNSILSKIVLLSILFSFSLSSQILEQQNKLLWDGTDWEHVANRVDGNPEMTYRIKSAYLTGVLDGRLYYYLKAWGEKQAFADSLYGDRVDYLTPRETVRQLDRFYEDPLMDFVPVVSAMIIVHMQAELVPKKVIDQYVTQTKYWINQLTLDMQSRGMHELLKEKQEKHSNKKR
;
A
#
# COMPACT_ATOMS: atom_id res chain seq x y z
N MET A 1 -8.88 33.52 -40.05
CA MET A 1 -9.42 33.38 -38.68
C MET A 1 -9.76 31.92 -38.30
N ASN A 2 -10.17 31.06 -39.24
CA ASN A 2 -10.63 29.69 -38.96
C ASN A 2 -9.54 28.67 -38.57
N SER A 3 -8.30 28.83 -39.05
CA SER A 3 -7.22 27.88 -38.75
C SER A 3 -6.73 27.94 -37.30
N ILE A 4 -6.68 29.15 -36.73
CA ILE A 4 -6.25 29.36 -35.34
C ILE A 4 -7.30 28.81 -34.38
N LEU A 5 -8.59 29.08 -34.67
CA LEU A 5 -9.71 28.56 -33.89
C LEU A 5 -9.72 27.01 -33.91
N SER A 6 -9.50 26.39 -35.07
CA SER A 6 -9.40 24.93 -35.21
C SER A 6 -8.23 24.34 -34.41
N LYS A 7 -7.07 24.99 -34.39
CA LYS A 7 -5.91 24.55 -33.59
C LYS A 7 -6.18 24.64 -32.08
N ILE A 8 -6.87 25.70 -31.63
CA ILE A 8 -7.23 25.86 -30.21
C ILE A 8 -8.22 24.77 -29.78
N VAL A 9 -9.22 24.45 -30.61
CA VAL A 9 -10.17 23.36 -30.35
C VAL A 9 -9.47 21.99 -30.33
N LEU A 10 -8.51 21.76 -31.22
CA LEU A 10 -7.74 20.51 -31.22
C LEU A 10 -6.87 20.39 -29.96
N LEU A 11 -6.23 21.49 -29.53
CA LEU A 11 -5.43 21.54 -28.31
C LEU A 11 -6.28 21.29 -27.06
N SER A 12 -7.48 21.87 -26.99
CA SER A 12 -8.38 21.68 -25.85
C SER A 12 -8.86 20.23 -25.76
N ILE A 13 -9.19 19.58 -26.88
CA ILE A 13 -9.56 18.16 -26.91
C ILE A 13 -8.41 17.28 -26.44
N LEU A 14 -7.19 17.52 -26.90
CA LEU A 14 -6.00 16.77 -26.48
C LEU A 14 -5.69 16.98 -24.99
N PHE A 15 -5.85 18.21 -24.50
CA PHE A 15 -5.68 18.52 -23.08
C PHE A 15 -6.73 17.83 -22.21
N SER A 16 -8.00 17.83 -22.62
CA SER A 16 -9.08 17.11 -21.92
C SER A 16 -8.87 15.60 -21.89
N PHE A 17 -8.32 15.00 -22.97
CA PHE A 17 -7.95 13.58 -22.99
C PHE A 17 -6.80 13.27 -22.02
N SER A 18 -5.80 14.16 -21.92
CA SER A 18 -4.66 13.97 -21.00
C SER A 18 -5.03 14.06 -19.51
N LEU A 19 -6.03 14.89 -19.16
CA LEU A 19 -6.55 14.99 -17.78
C LEU A 19 -7.43 13.80 -17.40
N SER A 20 -8.17 13.21 -18.35
CA SER A 20 -9.05 12.07 -18.06
C SER A 20 -8.27 10.74 -17.91
N SER A 21 -7.08 10.62 -18.50
CA SER A 21 -6.17 9.49 -18.26
C SER A 21 -5.51 9.48 -16.87
N GLN A 22 -5.54 10.58 -16.11
CA GLN A 22 -5.01 10.62 -14.73
C GLN A 22 -6.01 10.08 -13.69
N ILE A 23 -7.27 9.84 -14.09
CA ILE A 23 -8.33 9.33 -13.21
C ILE A 23 -8.46 7.79 -13.34
N LEU A 24 -7.73 7.17 -14.28
CA LEU A 24 -7.80 5.74 -14.54
C LEU A 24 -6.75 5.00 -13.68
N GLU A 25 -7.26 4.26 -12.69
CA GLU A 25 -6.52 3.36 -11.79
C GLU A 25 -5.49 4.01 -10.84
N GLN A 26 -5.98 4.75 -9.84
CA GLN A 26 -5.49 4.41 -8.51
C GLN A 26 -6.06 3.01 -8.24
N GLN A 27 -5.32 1.96 -8.62
CA GLN A 27 -5.72 0.59 -8.34
C GLN A 27 -6.15 0.54 -6.88
N ASN A 28 -7.30 -0.07 -6.59
CA ASN A 28 -7.86 -0.20 -5.24
C ASN A 28 -6.90 -1.00 -4.36
N LYS A 29 -5.80 -0.37 -3.96
CA LYS A 29 -4.69 -0.98 -3.26
C LYS A 29 -4.83 -0.60 -1.81
N LEU A 30 -5.02 -1.61 -0.98
CA LEU A 30 -5.28 -1.43 0.44
C LEU A 30 -4.05 -0.92 1.21
N LEU A 31 -2.85 -1.31 0.75
CA LEU A 31 -1.59 -1.11 1.47
C LEU A 31 -0.49 -0.65 0.50
N TRP A 32 0.43 0.20 0.98
CA TRP A 32 1.66 0.47 0.23
C TRP A 32 2.52 -0.78 0.19
N ASP A 33 3.24 -0.95 -0.92
CA ASP A 33 4.24 -2.01 -1.10
C ASP A 33 5.58 -1.41 -1.57
N GLY A 34 6.49 -2.26 -2.06
CA GLY A 34 7.83 -1.83 -2.51
C GLY A 34 7.79 -0.84 -3.67
N THR A 35 6.84 -1.00 -4.60
CA THR A 35 6.67 -0.05 -5.70
C THR A 35 6.26 1.33 -5.18
N ASP A 36 5.32 1.40 -4.23
CA ASP A 36 4.97 2.69 -3.61
C ASP A 36 6.15 3.30 -2.85
N TRP A 37 6.90 2.46 -2.14
CA TRP A 37 8.06 2.86 -1.35
C TRP A 37 9.18 3.46 -2.20
N GLU A 38 9.49 2.83 -3.34
CA GLU A 38 10.48 3.32 -4.32
C GLU A 38 10.04 4.64 -4.95
N HIS A 39 8.78 4.74 -5.37
CA HIS A 39 8.24 5.93 -6.04
C HIS A 39 8.21 7.19 -5.16
N VAL A 40 8.36 7.07 -3.83
CA VAL A 40 8.45 8.25 -2.95
C VAL A 40 9.55 9.20 -3.42
N ALA A 41 10.74 8.69 -3.76
CA ALA A 41 11.85 9.52 -4.21
C ALA A 41 11.52 10.27 -5.51
N ASN A 42 10.84 9.59 -6.44
CA ASN A 42 10.42 10.17 -7.72
C ASN A 42 9.38 11.29 -7.52
N ARG A 43 8.45 11.14 -6.57
CA ARG A 43 7.41 12.16 -6.27
C ARG A 43 7.97 13.44 -5.66
N VAL A 44 9.21 13.43 -5.18
CA VAL A 44 9.86 14.57 -4.53
C VAL A 44 11.14 15.00 -5.25
N ASP A 45 11.23 14.69 -6.55
CA ASP A 45 12.35 15.03 -7.42
C ASP A 45 13.71 14.59 -6.86
N GLY A 46 13.76 13.43 -6.20
CA GLY A 46 14.96 12.87 -5.59
C GLY A 46 15.44 13.58 -4.32
N ASN A 47 14.66 14.49 -3.74
CA ASN A 47 15.04 15.19 -2.51
C ASN A 47 15.17 14.18 -1.33
N PRO A 48 16.38 13.98 -0.75
CA PRO A 48 16.60 12.96 0.27
C PRO A 48 15.87 13.27 1.58
N GLU A 49 15.80 14.54 1.96
CA GLU A 49 15.14 14.98 3.18
C GLU A 49 13.63 14.76 3.09
N MET A 50 13.02 15.15 1.97
CA MET A 50 11.60 14.95 1.75
C MET A 50 11.25 13.46 1.62
N THR A 51 12.10 12.69 0.95
CA THR A 51 11.94 11.23 0.84
C THR A 51 11.89 10.59 2.22
N TYR A 52 12.85 10.94 3.08
CA TYR A 52 12.88 10.47 4.46
C TYR A 52 11.65 10.93 5.25
N ARG A 53 11.24 12.21 5.12
CA ARG A 53 10.06 12.74 5.82
C ARG A 53 8.78 11.99 5.45
N ILE A 54 8.55 11.72 4.17
CA ILE A 54 7.36 10.97 3.71
C ILE A 54 7.40 9.52 4.21
N LYS A 55 8.53 8.82 4.02
CA LYS A 55 8.70 7.43 4.46
C LYS A 55 8.51 7.31 5.97
N SER A 56 9.15 8.18 6.76
CA SER A 56 9.01 8.18 8.21
C SER A 56 7.59 8.52 8.67
N ALA A 57 6.91 9.50 8.05
CA ALA A 57 5.52 9.82 8.36
C ALA A 57 4.58 8.63 8.11
N TYR A 58 4.79 7.87 7.02
CA TYR A 58 4.05 6.65 6.76
C TYR A 58 4.25 5.61 7.87
N LEU A 59 5.51 5.34 8.25
CA LEU A 59 5.81 4.39 9.33
C LEU A 59 5.21 4.82 10.68
N THR A 60 5.30 6.11 11.01
CA THR A 60 4.68 6.64 12.23
C THR A 60 3.16 6.44 12.20
N GLY A 61 2.50 6.71 11.08
CA GLY A 61 1.05 6.46 10.95
C GLY A 61 0.68 4.98 11.14
N VAL A 62 1.51 4.05 10.67
CA VAL A 62 1.32 2.61 10.90
C VAL A 62 1.47 2.27 12.38
N LEU A 63 2.49 2.81 13.05
CA LEU A 63 2.72 2.58 14.49
C LEU A 63 1.61 3.18 15.35
N ASP A 64 1.10 4.37 15.00
CA ASP A 64 -0.05 5.00 15.66
C ASP A 64 -1.30 4.14 15.51
N GLY A 65 -1.55 3.61 14.31
CA GLY A 65 -2.64 2.66 14.06
C GLY A 65 -2.51 1.38 14.88
N ARG A 66 -1.30 0.80 14.94
CA ARG A 66 -1.03 -0.38 15.79
C ARG A 66 -1.31 -0.07 17.26
N LEU A 67 -0.84 1.07 17.77
CA LEU A 67 -1.08 1.50 19.15
C LEU A 67 -2.58 1.67 19.42
N TYR A 68 -3.31 2.30 18.50
CA TYR A 68 -4.76 2.45 18.61
C TYR A 68 -5.48 1.10 18.77
N TYR A 69 -5.19 0.13 17.91
CA TYR A 69 -5.83 -1.19 18.00
C TYR A 69 -5.37 -2.01 19.20
N TYR A 70 -4.11 -1.85 19.63
CA TYR A 70 -3.64 -2.42 20.88
C TYR A 70 -4.48 -1.90 22.06
N LEU A 71 -4.63 -0.58 22.21
CA LEU A 71 -5.38 0.02 23.31
C LEU A 71 -6.86 -0.40 23.28
N LYS A 72 -7.45 -0.50 22.08
CA LYS A 72 -8.82 -1.00 21.91
C LYS A 72 -8.98 -2.45 22.37
N ALA A 73 -8.05 -3.34 21.98
CA ALA A 73 -8.08 -4.73 22.41
C ALA A 73 -7.75 -4.88 23.90
N TRP A 74 -6.87 -4.04 24.43
CA TRP A 74 -6.44 -4.06 25.82
C TRP A 74 -7.59 -3.70 26.77
N GLY A 75 -8.42 -2.73 26.39
CA GLY A 75 -9.64 -2.36 27.13
C GLY A 75 -10.66 -3.49 27.25
N GLU A 76 -10.64 -4.46 26.32
CA GLU A 76 -11.51 -5.64 26.35
C GLU A 76 -10.86 -6.83 27.07
N LYS A 77 -9.62 -7.19 26.68
CA LYS A 77 -8.87 -8.30 27.26
C LYS A 77 -7.37 -8.09 27.09
N GLN A 78 -6.73 -7.61 28.15
CA GLN A 78 -5.29 -7.34 28.20
C GLN A 78 -4.42 -8.50 27.67
N ALA A 79 -4.56 -9.71 28.21
CA ALA A 79 -3.72 -10.84 27.81
C ALA A 79 -3.81 -11.18 26.31
N PHE A 80 -4.97 -10.91 25.70
CA PHE A 80 -5.15 -11.09 24.25
C PHE A 80 -4.41 -9.99 23.47
N ALA A 81 -4.54 -8.73 23.88
CA ALA A 81 -3.80 -7.62 23.30
C ALA A 81 -2.29 -7.83 23.38
N ASP A 82 -1.79 -8.19 24.57
CA ASP A 82 -0.37 -8.46 24.81
C ASP A 82 0.13 -9.60 23.91
N SER A 83 -0.68 -10.67 23.73
CA SER A 83 -0.32 -11.78 22.83
C SER A 83 -0.27 -11.39 21.34
N LEU A 84 -1.10 -10.43 20.92
CA LEU A 84 -1.20 -10.01 19.52
C LEU A 84 -0.16 -8.96 19.16
N TYR A 85 0.07 -8.02 20.06
CA TYR A 85 0.88 -6.84 19.78
C TYR A 85 2.27 -6.95 20.39
N GLY A 86 2.50 -7.74 21.43
CA GLY A 86 3.80 -8.16 21.97
C GLY A 86 4.95 -7.23 21.63
N ASP A 87 5.95 -7.70 20.88
CA ASP A 87 7.23 -6.98 20.76
C ASP A 87 7.97 -7.35 19.46
N ARG A 88 7.65 -6.74 18.31
CA ARG A 88 8.41 -6.99 17.06
C ARG A 88 8.61 -5.79 16.15
N VAL A 89 8.33 -4.56 16.61
CA VAL A 89 8.42 -3.35 15.76
C VAL A 89 9.07 -2.16 16.47
N ASP A 90 9.74 -2.43 17.59
CA ASP A 90 10.39 -1.44 18.46
C ASP A 90 11.92 -1.61 18.52
N TYR A 91 12.46 -2.68 17.94
CA TYR A 91 13.91 -2.92 17.90
C TYR A 91 14.71 -1.87 17.11
N LEU A 92 14.13 -1.29 16.05
CA LEU A 92 14.78 -0.30 15.19
C LEU A 92 14.24 1.10 15.43
N THR A 93 15.12 2.10 15.36
CA THR A 93 14.69 3.51 15.27
C THR A 93 14.00 3.76 13.92
N PRO A 94 13.10 4.77 13.80
CA PRO A 94 12.44 5.07 12.52
C PRO A 94 13.43 5.27 11.35
N ARG A 95 14.57 5.92 11.61
CA ARG A 95 15.63 6.09 10.61
C ARG A 95 16.23 4.77 10.17
N GLU A 96 16.47 3.88 11.12
CA GLU A 96 17.00 2.56 10.83
C GLU A 96 15.96 1.69 10.10
N THR A 97 14.69 1.74 10.51
CA THR A 97 13.59 1.05 9.83
C THR A 97 13.49 1.49 8.37
N VAL A 98 13.53 2.80 8.09
CA VAL A 98 13.53 3.31 6.70
C VAL A 98 14.72 2.73 5.91
N ARG A 99 15.92 2.75 6.48
CA ARG A 99 17.13 2.22 5.83
C ARG A 99 17.04 0.72 5.55
N GLN A 100 16.49 -0.05 6.48
CA GLN A 100 16.34 -1.49 6.29
C GLN A 100 15.23 -1.82 5.29
N LEU A 101 14.16 -1.02 5.25
CA LEU A 101 13.12 -1.15 4.22
C LEU A 101 13.67 -0.81 2.82
N ASP A 102 14.49 0.23 2.70
CA ASP A 102 15.15 0.56 1.44
C ASP A 102 15.94 -0.65 0.91
N ARG A 103 16.73 -1.31 1.78
CA ARG A 103 17.47 -2.54 1.43
C ARG A 103 16.57 -3.73 1.16
N PHE A 104 15.49 -3.88 1.92
CA PHE A 104 14.55 -4.98 1.75
C PHE A 104 13.90 -4.96 0.37
N TYR A 105 13.60 -3.77 -0.15
CA TYR A 105 13.03 -3.56 -1.48
C TYR A 105 14.07 -3.43 -2.61
N GLU A 106 15.36 -3.62 -2.34
CA GLU A 106 16.36 -3.81 -3.41
C GLU A 106 16.15 -5.15 -4.14
N ASP A 107 15.49 -6.12 -3.53
CA ASP A 107 15.08 -7.38 -4.16
C ASP A 107 13.71 -7.22 -4.84
N PRO A 108 13.61 -7.30 -6.19
CA PRO A 108 12.34 -7.18 -6.91
C PRO A 108 11.31 -8.25 -6.51
N LEU A 109 11.75 -9.38 -5.95
CA LEU A 109 10.84 -10.39 -5.42
C LEU A 109 10.12 -9.93 -4.14
N MET A 110 10.49 -8.79 -3.56
CA MET A 110 9.86 -8.22 -2.38
C MET A 110 8.89 -7.08 -2.69
N ASP A 111 8.84 -6.59 -3.93
CA ASP A 111 8.02 -5.42 -4.30
C ASP A 111 6.55 -5.54 -3.93
N PHE A 112 5.99 -6.74 -3.99
CA PHE A 112 4.59 -7.00 -3.67
C PHE A 112 4.31 -7.24 -2.18
N VAL A 113 5.36 -7.26 -1.34
CA VAL A 113 5.21 -7.37 0.11
C VAL A 113 4.79 -6.00 0.66
N PRO A 114 3.64 -5.90 1.36
CA PRO A 114 3.20 -4.62 1.92
C PRO A 114 4.21 -4.04 2.92
N VAL A 115 4.38 -2.71 2.93
CA VAL A 115 5.32 -1.99 3.79
C VAL A 115 5.09 -2.32 5.27
N VAL A 116 3.83 -2.46 5.69
CA VAL A 116 3.48 -2.86 7.06
C VAL A 116 4.04 -4.23 7.45
N SER A 117 4.04 -5.19 6.51
CA SER A 117 4.59 -6.52 6.73
C SER A 117 6.11 -6.54 6.61
N ALA A 118 6.66 -5.78 5.64
CA ALA A 118 8.09 -5.58 5.49
C ALA A 118 8.70 -4.96 6.77
N MET A 119 8.00 -4.03 7.43
CA MET A 119 8.41 -3.46 8.70
C MET A 119 8.61 -4.55 9.77
N ILE A 120 7.68 -5.49 9.90
CA ILE A 120 7.82 -6.61 10.84
C ILE A 120 9.00 -7.50 10.43
N ILE A 121 9.18 -7.76 9.14
CA ILE A 121 10.29 -8.58 8.62
C ILE A 121 11.64 -7.97 8.93
N VAL A 122 11.85 -6.67 8.69
CA VAL A 122 13.14 -6.02 8.94
C VAL A 122 13.47 -5.91 10.43
N HIS A 123 12.45 -5.78 11.29
CA HIS A 123 12.66 -5.86 12.74
C HIS A 123 13.01 -7.28 13.18
N MET A 124 12.32 -8.32 12.67
CA MET A 124 12.70 -9.72 12.93
C MET A 124 14.15 -10.03 12.48
N GLN A 125 14.56 -9.49 11.33
CA GLN A 125 15.94 -9.61 10.85
C GLN A 125 16.93 -8.94 11.81
N ALA A 126 16.61 -7.73 12.28
CA ALA A 126 17.45 -7.00 13.22
C ALA A 126 17.52 -7.66 14.60
N GLU A 127 16.43 -8.29 15.05
CA GLU A 127 16.33 -9.11 16.27
C GLU A 127 17.05 -10.47 16.15
N LEU A 128 17.62 -10.79 14.99
CA LEU A 128 18.28 -12.08 14.71
C LEU A 128 17.35 -13.28 14.86
N VAL A 129 16.06 -13.11 14.54
CA VAL A 129 15.10 -14.21 14.47
C VAL A 129 15.61 -15.27 13.47
N PRO A 130 15.46 -16.57 13.76
CA PRO A 130 15.97 -17.61 12.87
C PRO A 130 15.45 -17.45 11.44
N LYS A 131 16.37 -17.48 10.45
CA LYS A 131 16.04 -17.27 9.03
C LYS A 131 14.84 -18.10 8.55
N LYS A 132 14.73 -19.36 8.98
CA LYS A 132 13.60 -20.24 8.66
C LYS A 132 12.24 -19.63 9.05
N VAL A 133 12.17 -18.97 10.20
CA VAL A 133 10.94 -18.31 10.69
C VAL A 133 10.63 -17.08 9.84
N ILE A 134 11.64 -16.29 9.49
CA ILE A 134 11.51 -15.13 8.62
C ILE A 134 11.02 -15.55 7.23
N ASP A 135 11.65 -16.56 6.62
CA ASP A 135 11.29 -17.08 5.29
C ASP A 135 9.85 -17.62 5.26
N GLN A 136 9.42 -18.28 6.34
CA GLN A 136 8.04 -18.73 6.51
C GLN A 136 7.06 -17.56 6.60
N TYR A 137 7.40 -16.53 7.39
CA TYR A 137 6.58 -15.32 7.51
C TYR A 137 6.44 -14.61 6.17
N VAL A 138 7.55 -14.41 5.45
CA VAL A 138 7.57 -13.84 4.10
C VAL A 138 6.65 -14.64 3.17
N THR A 139 6.77 -15.96 3.15
CA THR A 139 5.93 -16.84 2.32
C THR A 139 4.45 -16.69 2.65
N GLN A 140 4.10 -16.65 3.93
CA GLN A 140 2.71 -16.46 4.38
C GLN A 140 2.17 -15.08 4.02
N THR A 141 2.97 -14.01 4.18
CA THR A 141 2.59 -12.66 3.76
C THR A 141 2.31 -12.59 2.27
N LYS A 142 3.20 -13.18 1.46
CA LYS A 142 3.07 -13.24 0.00
C LYS A 142 1.80 -13.99 -0.42
N TYR A 143 1.51 -15.12 0.23
CA TYR A 143 0.25 -15.84 -0.01
C TYR A 143 -0.96 -15.01 0.39
N TRP A 144 -0.95 -14.41 1.58
CA TRP A 144 -2.05 -13.64 2.12
C TRP A 144 -2.38 -12.42 1.26
N ILE A 145 -1.40 -11.60 0.86
CA ILE A 145 -1.65 -10.41 0.04
C ILE A 145 -2.18 -10.77 -1.35
N ASN A 146 -1.73 -11.90 -1.91
CA ASN A 146 -2.25 -12.41 -3.17
C ASN A 146 -3.72 -12.84 -3.02
N GLN A 147 -4.07 -13.58 -1.96
CA GLN A 147 -5.46 -13.95 -1.71
C GLN A 147 -6.34 -12.72 -1.49
N LEU A 148 -5.88 -11.75 -0.70
CA LEU A 148 -6.62 -10.51 -0.45
C LEU A 148 -6.88 -9.73 -1.74
N THR A 149 -5.86 -9.62 -2.61
CA THR A 149 -5.99 -8.96 -3.91
C THR A 149 -7.01 -9.67 -4.81
N LEU A 150 -6.96 -11.01 -4.87
CA LEU A 150 -7.92 -11.81 -5.65
C LEU A 150 -9.35 -11.67 -5.09
N ASP A 151 -9.51 -11.69 -3.78
CA ASP A 151 -10.80 -11.51 -3.11
C ASP A 151 -11.38 -10.13 -3.42
N MET A 152 -10.57 -9.07 -3.32
CA MET A 152 -10.99 -7.71 -3.65
C MET A 152 -11.42 -7.57 -5.11
N GLN A 153 -10.65 -8.15 -6.04
CA GLN A 153 -11.00 -8.15 -7.46
C GLN A 153 -12.30 -8.92 -7.74
N SER A 154 -12.48 -10.09 -7.10
CA SER A 154 -13.68 -10.89 -7.27
C SER A 154 -14.94 -10.20 -6.73
N ARG A 155 -14.83 -9.51 -5.58
CA ARG A 155 -15.92 -8.71 -5.00
C ARG A 155 -16.27 -7.51 -5.87
N GLY A 156 -15.26 -6.77 -6.36
CA GLY A 156 -15.49 -5.69 -7.31
C GLY A 156 -16.17 -6.18 -8.60
N MET A 157 -15.74 -7.32 -9.13
CA MET A 157 -16.40 -7.97 -10.27
C MET A 157 -17.85 -8.36 -9.95
N HIS A 158 -18.12 -8.88 -8.75
CA HIS A 158 -19.46 -9.24 -8.31
C HIS A 158 -20.38 -8.00 -8.25
N GLU A 159 -19.90 -6.89 -7.69
CA GLU A 159 -20.62 -5.62 -7.65
C GLU A 159 -20.91 -5.09 -9.07
N LEU A 160 -19.91 -5.10 -9.97
CA LEU A 160 -20.09 -4.70 -11.37
C LEU A 160 -21.11 -5.58 -12.12
N LEU A 161 -21.16 -6.88 -11.84
CA LEU A 161 -22.14 -7.79 -12.43
C LEU A 161 -23.55 -7.52 -11.90
N LYS A 162 -23.68 -7.23 -10.59
CA LYS A 162 -24.93 -6.88 -9.95
C LYS A 162 -25.52 -5.58 -10.52
N GLU A 163 -24.70 -4.53 -10.64
CA GLU A 163 -25.12 -3.26 -11.26
C GLU A 163 -25.62 -3.44 -12.70
N LYS A 164 -24.93 -4.26 -13.49
CA LYS A 164 -25.35 -4.58 -14.87
C LYS A 164 -26.68 -5.33 -14.91
N GLN A 165 -26.91 -6.27 -14.00
CA GLN A 165 -28.18 -7.00 -13.89
C GLN A 165 -29.34 -6.07 -13.52
N GLU A 166 -29.17 -5.22 -12.51
CA GLU A 166 -30.18 -4.24 -12.07
C GLU A 166 -30.54 -3.23 -13.18
N LYS A 167 -29.53 -2.77 -13.93
CA LYS A 167 -29.75 -1.87 -15.08
C LYS A 167 -30.54 -2.54 -16.22
N HIS A 168 -30.34 -3.84 -16.45
CA HIS A 168 -31.10 -4.60 -17.45
C HIS A 168 -32.51 -4.97 -16.96
N SER A 169 -32.72 -5.23 -15.67
CA SER A 169 -34.06 -5.51 -15.13
C SER A 169 -34.96 -4.28 -15.12
N ASN A 170 -34.40 -3.10 -14.80
CA ASN A 170 -35.15 -1.84 -14.80
C ASN A 170 -35.47 -1.31 -16.20
N LYS A 171 -34.80 -1.81 -17.25
CA LYS A 171 -35.09 -1.42 -18.65
C LYS A 171 -36.22 -2.25 -19.29
N LYS A 172 -36.66 -3.33 -18.64
CA LYS A 172 -37.78 -4.19 -19.07
C LYS A 172 -39.11 -3.85 -18.37
N ARG A 173 -39.13 -2.80 -17.55
CA ARG A 173 -40.32 -2.27 -16.87
C ARG A 173 -40.68 -0.93 -17.48
#